data_AF-A0A9E5TPM7-F1
#
_entry.id   AF-A0A9E5TPM7-F1
#
_cell.length_a   1.000
_cell.length_b   1.000
_cell.length_c   1.000
_cell.angle_alpha   90.00
_cell.angle_beta   90.00
_cell.angle_gamma   90.00
#
_symmetry.space_group_name_H-M   'P 1'
#
loop_
_entity.id
_entity.type
_entity.pdbx_description
1 polymer ?
#
loop_
_entity_poly.entity_id
_entity_poly.type
_entity_poly.pdbx_seq_one_letter_code
_entity_poly.pdbx_strand_id
1 'polypeptide(L)'
;MIKQNLQPSDVILIRIRERPAFYAQVRAIVPDVRKGWYRATLKSQFGEFQWILEDVHLFLGQTWTFQGIPYRIERIGRGRKRIRGKASVIPLKRIK
;
A
#
# COMPACT_ATOMS: atom_id res chain seq x y z
N MET A 1 10.02 -12.48 13.34
CA MET A 1 9.07 -12.35 12.21
C MET A 1 8.50 -10.94 12.20
N ILE A 2 8.80 -10.14 11.18
CA ILE A 2 8.26 -8.78 11.05
C ILE A 2 6.84 -8.90 10.49
N LYS A 3 5.82 -8.62 11.31
CA LYS A 3 4.43 -8.54 10.86
C LYS A 3 4.25 -7.26 10.03
N GLN A 4 3.81 -7.37 8.78
CA GLN A 4 3.47 -6.24 7.93
C GLN A 4 2.12 -5.65 8.36
N ASN A 5 2.13 -4.62 9.20
CA ASN A 5 0.90 -3.88 9.51
C ASN A 5 0.58 -2.87 8.40
N LEU A 6 -0.11 -3.33 7.35
CA LEU A 6 -0.52 -2.47 6.23
C LEU A 6 -1.60 -1.48 6.66
N GLN A 7 -1.41 -0.22 6.31
CA GLN A 7 -2.32 0.88 6.63
C GLN A 7 -2.73 1.64 5.37
N PRO A 8 -3.88 2.33 5.38
CA PRO A 8 -4.23 3.26 4.31
C PRO A 8 -3.10 4.26 4.05
N SER A 9 -2.84 4.55 2.77
CA SER A 9 -1.72 5.35 2.26
C SER A 9 -0.35 4.69 2.30
N ASP A 10 -0.20 3.46 2.80
CA ASP A 10 1.03 2.70 2.61
C ASP A 10 1.26 2.39 1.13
N VAL A 11 2.53 2.33 0.75
CA VAL A 11 2.95 1.90 -0.58
C VAL A 11 3.53 0.50 -0.45
N ILE A 12 3.06 -0.37 -1.34
CA ILE A 12 3.45 -1.76 -1.42
C ILE A 12 4.07 -2.06 -2.78
N LEU A 13 5.06 -2.94 -2.79
CA LEU A 13 5.57 -3.60 -3.99
C LEU A 13 4.82 -4.91 -4.17
N ILE A 14 4.24 -5.09 -5.35
CA ILE A 14 3.63 -6.34 -5.77
C ILE A 14 4.66 -7.08 -6.62
N ARG A 15 4.96 -8.32 -6.21
CA ARG A 15 5.78 -9.25 -6.97
C ARG A 15 4.89 -10.28 -7.65
N ILE A 16 5.20 -10.60 -8.90
CA ILE A 16 4.55 -11.65 -9.68
C ILE A 16 5.62 -12.67 -10.05
N ARG A 17 5.42 -13.95 -9.71
CA ARG A 17 6.45 -15.00 -9.90
C ARG A 17 7.79 -14.63 -9.27
N GLU A 18 7.72 -14.11 -8.04
CA GLU A 18 8.85 -13.60 -7.24
C GLU A 18 9.62 -12.41 -7.84
N ARG A 19 9.22 -11.94 -9.03
CA ARG A 19 9.80 -10.76 -9.69
C ARG A 19 9.02 -9.49 -9.33
N PRO A 20 9.71 -8.37 -9.05
CA PRO A 20 9.04 -7.07 -8.88
C PRO A 20 8.20 -6.74 -10.12
N ALA A 21 6.90 -6.52 -9.93
CA ALA A 21 6.00 -6.20 -11.04
C ALA A 21 5.65 -4.71 -11.04
N PHE A 22 5.05 -4.21 -9.95
CA PHE A 22 4.68 -2.79 -9.85
C PHE A 22 4.40 -2.38 -8.40
N TYR A 23 4.36 -1.06 -8.19
CA TYR A 23 3.97 -0.47 -6.92
C TYR A 23 2.47 -0.16 -6.90
N ALA A 24 1.86 -0.34 -5.74
CA ALA A 24 0.49 0.07 -5.48
C ALA A 24 0.39 0.81 -4.15
N GLN A 25 -0.53 1.76 -4.07
CA GLN A 25 -0.90 2.41 -2.83
C GLN A 25 -2.13 1.73 -2.25
N VAL A 26 -2.08 1.44 -0.95
CA VAL A 26 -3.24 0.95 -0.19
C VAL A 26 -4.23 2.09 0.00
N ARG A 27 -5.45 1.92 -0.53
CA ARG A 27 -6.54 2.89 -0.37
C ARG A 27 -7.37 2.59 0.87
N ALA A 28 -7.80 1.34 1.00
CA ALA A 28 -8.62 0.88 2.11
C ALA A 28 -8.36 -0.61 2.36
N ILE A 29 -8.49 -1.02 3.61
CA ILE A 29 -8.51 -2.44 4.02
C ILE A 29 -9.73 -2.57 4.92
N VAL A 30 -10.72 -3.34 4.49
CA VAL A 30 -11.99 -3.53 5.20
C VAL A 30 -12.14 -5.02 5.50
N PRO A 31 -12.52 -5.43 6.73
CA PRO A 31 -12.80 -6.83 7.01
C PRO A 31 -13.94 -7.34 6.12
N ASP A 32 -13.78 -8.53 5.58
CA ASP A 32 -14.82 -9.22 4.81
C ASP A 32 -15.73 -10.03 5.75
N VAL A 33 -16.83 -10.58 5.22
CA VAL A 33 -17.81 -11.39 5.98
C VAL A 33 -17.14 -12.61 6.64
N ARG A 34 -16.05 -13.12 6.04
CA ARG A 34 -15.25 -14.21 6.61
C ARG A 34 -14.19 -13.67 7.56
N LYS A 35 -14.20 -14.18 8.80
CA LYS A 35 -13.21 -13.82 9.82
C LYS A 35 -11.79 -14.10 9.31
N GLY A 36 -10.92 -13.09 9.41
CA GLY A 36 -9.53 -13.16 8.95
C GLY A 36 -9.34 -12.86 7.46
N TRP A 37 -10.41 -12.52 6.73
CA TRP A 37 -10.35 -12.06 5.35
C TRP A 37 -10.63 -10.57 5.27
N TYR A 38 -9.98 -9.89 4.32
CA TYR A 38 -10.10 -8.46 4.12
C TYR A 38 -10.20 -8.16 2.64
N ARG A 39 -11.06 -7.20 2.33
CA ARG A 39 -11.09 -6.56 1.02
C ARG A 39 -10.12 -5.38 1.04
N ALA A 40 -9.00 -5.53 0.36
CA ALA A 40 -8.01 -4.47 0.15
C ALA A 40 -8.28 -3.77 -1.18
N THR A 41 -8.50 -2.46 -1.12
CA THR A 41 -8.55 -1.61 -2.31
C THR A 41 -7.17 -1.04 -2.56
N LEU A 42 -6.63 -1.27 -3.74
CA LEU A 42 -5.27 -0.93 -4.14
C LEU A 42 -5.32 -0.04 -5.39
N LYS A 43 -4.50 1.00 -5.43
CA LYS A 43 -4.38 1.89 -6.58
C LYS A 43 -2.95 1.88 -7.12
N SER A 44 -2.76 1.57 -8.40
CA SER A 44 -1.48 1.68 -9.09
C SER A 44 -1.59 2.54 -10.35
N GLN A 45 -0.51 2.58 -11.12
CA GLN A 45 -0.48 3.18 -12.47
C GLN A 45 -1.45 2.51 -13.46
N PHE A 46 -1.86 1.26 -13.19
CA PHE A 46 -2.79 0.52 -14.04
C PHE A 46 -4.27 0.73 -13.69
N GLY A 47 -4.55 1.54 -12.67
CA GLY A 47 -5.90 1.79 -12.17
C GLY A 47 -6.11 1.33 -10.73
N GLU A 48 -7.37 1.16 -10.36
CA GLU A 48 -7.78 0.72 -9.03
C GLU A 48 -8.33 -0.71 -9.09
N PHE A 49 -7.90 -1.56 -8.16
CA PHE A 49 -8.28 -2.96 -8.10
C PHE A 49 -8.58 -3.37 -6.65
N GLN A 50 -9.53 -4.28 -6.49
CA GLN A 50 -9.92 -4.82 -5.20
C GLN A 50 -9.51 -6.28 -5.10
N TRP A 51 -8.75 -6.60 -4.04
CA TRP A 51 -8.32 -7.95 -3.73
C TRP A 51 -8.93 -8.41 -2.42
N ILE A 52 -9.34 -9.68 -2.39
CA ILE A 52 -9.78 -10.35 -1.17
C ILE A 52 -8.58 -11.15 -0.67
N LEU A 53 -8.03 -10.73 0.46
CA LEU A 53 -6.78 -11.25 1.03
C LEU A 53 -7.01 -11.71 2.46
N GLU A 54 -6.37 -12.80 2.84
CA GLU A 54 -6.38 -13.33 4.21
C GLU A 54 -5.32 -12.63 5.07
N ASP A 55 -5.49 -12.69 6.39
CA ASP A 55 -4.55 -12.20 7.41
C ASP A 55 -3.09 -12.58 7.08
N VAL A 56 -2.87 -13.85 6.70
CA VAL A 56 -1.52 -14.36 6.38
C VAL A 56 -0.91 -13.67 5.16
N HIS A 57 -1.71 -13.31 4.16
CA HIS A 57 -1.23 -12.64 2.96
C HIS A 57 -0.93 -11.16 3.20
N LEU A 58 -1.76 -10.49 4.00
CA LEU A 58 -1.59 -9.07 4.34
C LEU A 58 -0.50 -8.83 5.39
N PHE A 59 -0.44 -9.66 6.44
CA PHE A 59 0.43 -9.45 7.60
C PHE A 59 1.73 -10.25 7.58
N LEU A 60 1.80 -11.38 6.87
CA LEU A 60 3.05 -12.18 6.78
C LEU A 60 3.77 -12.01 5.44
N GLY A 61 3.12 -11.39 4.44
CA GLY A 61 3.71 -11.23 3.10
C GLY A 61 4.00 -12.56 2.41
N GLN A 62 3.15 -13.57 2.68
CA GLN A 62 3.22 -14.88 2.04
C GLN A 62 2.83 -14.80 0.57
N THR A 63 3.41 -15.69 -0.24
CA THR A 63 3.05 -15.82 -1.64
C THR A 63 1.69 -16.50 -1.75
N TRP A 64 0.74 -15.88 -2.44
CA TRP A 64 -0.56 -16.47 -2.73
C TRP A 64 -0.74 -16.66 -4.22
N THR A 65 -1.60 -17.60 -4.62
CA THR A 65 -1.87 -17.85 -6.03
C THR A 65 -3.19 -17.21 -6.41
N PHE A 66 -3.18 -16.30 -7.38
CA PHE A 66 -4.39 -15.75 -7.99
C PHE A 66 -4.42 -16.16 -9.46
N GLN A 67 -5.46 -16.89 -9.86
CA GLN A 67 -5.59 -17.47 -11.21
C GLN A 67 -4.36 -18.28 -11.67
N GLY A 68 -3.77 -19.08 -10.78
CA GLY A 68 -2.57 -19.88 -11.08
C GLY A 68 -1.26 -19.07 -11.11
N ILE A 69 -1.30 -17.76 -10.88
CA ILE A 69 -0.12 -16.90 -10.87
C ILE A 69 0.27 -16.62 -9.41
N PRO A 70 1.52 -16.87 -9.00
CA PRO A 70 1.99 -16.53 -7.65
C PRO A 70 2.23 -15.01 -7.52
N TYR A 71 1.63 -14.43 -6.49
CA TYR A 71 1.75 -13.02 -6.09
C TYR A 71 2.30 -12.91 -4.69
N ARG A 72 3.04 -11.82 -4.42
CA ARG A 72 3.55 -11.49 -3.08
C ARG A 72 3.54 -9.98 -2.85
N ILE A 73 3.26 -9.57 -1.62
CA ILE A 73 3.23 -8.15 -1.22
C ILE A 73 4.36 -7.85 -0.23
N GLU A 74 5.03 -6.73 -0.50
CA GLU A 74 6.09 -6.20 0.34
C GLU A 74 5.81 -4.72 0.63
N ARG A 75 5.63 -4.36 1.91
CA ARG A 75 5.50 -2.97 2.34
C ARG A 75 6.85 -2.26 2.19
N ILE A 76 6.90 -1.28 1.29
CA ILE A 76 8.12 -0.52 1.02
C ILE A 76 8.17 0.82 1.77
N GLY A 77 7.04 1.28 2.29
CA GLY A 77 6.99 2.49 3.09
C GLY A 77 5.58 3.05 3.23
N ARG A 78 5.49 4.17 3.96
CA ARG A 78 4.25 4.93 4.11
C ARG A 78 4.29 6.14 3.20
N GLY A 79 3.26 6.33 2.38
CA GLY A 79 3.11 7.57 1.62
C GLY A 79 3.11 8.75 2.58
N ARG A 80 3.96 9.77 2.32
CA ARG A 80 4.03 10.96 3.18
C ARG A 80 2.62 11.55 3.31
N LYS A 81 2.10 11.61 4.53
CA LYS A 81 0.95 12.47 4.85
C LYS A 81 1.42 13.86 4.45
N ARG A 82 0.79 14.50 3.45
CA ARG A 82 1.09 15.89 3.10
C ARG A 82 0.78 16.71 4.35
N ILE A 83 1.81 17.01 5.13
CA ILE A 83 1.73 18.02 6.17
C ILE A 83 1.46 19.29 5.37
N ARG A 84 0.23 19.83 5.43
CA ARG A 84 -0.03 21.18 4.96
C ARG A 84 0.75 22.09 5.90
N GLY A 85 2.06 22.22 5.67
CA GLY A 85 2.86 23.26 6.29
C GLY A 85 2.19 24.57 5.91
N LYS A 86 1.79 25.36 6.91
CA LYS A 86 1.49 26.77 6.70
C LYS A 86 2.68 27.33 5.94
N ALA A 87 2.46 27.77 4.70
CA ALA A 87 3.50 28.45 3.95
C ALA A 87 3.90 29.67 4.77
N SER A 88 5.08 29.63 5.38
CA SER A 88 5.65 30.81 6.03
C SER A 88 6.14 31.69 4.88
N VAL A 89 5.33 32.69 4.52
CA VAL A 89 5.75 33.75 3.60
C VAL A 89 6.91 34.47 4.29
N ILE A 90 8.13 34.25 3.81
CA ILE A 90 9.29 35.04 4.25
C ILE A 90 9.23 36.35 3.45
N PRO A 91 8.95 37.51 4.07
CA PRO A 91 8.97 38.77 3.35
C PRO A 91 10.39 39.06 2.88
N LEU A 92 10.57 39.26 1.58
CA LEU A 92 11.84 39.70 1.01
C LEU A 92 12.13 41.12 1.50
N LYS A 93 13.12 41.24 2.38
CA LYS A 93 13.60 42.53 2.87
C LYS A 93 14.36 43.20 1.73
N ARG A 94 13.75 44.22 1.11
CA ARG A 94 14.39 45.05 0.08
C ARG A 94 15.52 45.85 0.75
N ILE A 95 16.76 45.54 0.40
CA ILE A 95 17.94 46.31 0.80
C ILE A 95 17.92 47.62 -0.01
N LYS A 96 18.04 48.76 0.69
CA LYS A 96 18.16 50.10 0.11
C LYS A 96 19.59 50.37 -0.30
#